data_AF-A0A352UKZ4-F1
#
_entry.id   AF-A0A352UKZ4-F1
#
_cell.length_a   1.000
_cell.length_b   1.000
_cell.length_c   1.000
_cell.angle_alpha   90.00
_cell.angle_beta   90.00
_cell.angle_gamma   90.00
#
_symmetry.space_group_name_H-M   'P 1'
#
loop_
_entity.id
_entity.type
_entity.pdbx_description
1 polymer ?
#
loop_
_entity_poly.entity_id
_entity_poly.type
_entity_poly.pdbx_seq_one_letter_code
_entity_poly.pdbx_strand_id
1 'polypeptide(L)' 'MYIIFAILIFGILIAVHELGHFIAAKSLGVKVLEFSIGMGPAIFKKQRGETLYALRWLPIGGYCAMEG' A
#
# COMPACT_ATOMS: atom_id res chain seq x y z
N MET A 1 21.81 7.06 12.67
CA MET A 1 20.76 8.10 12.52
C MET A 1 20.28 8.21 11.07
N TYR A 2 21.17 8.42 10.08
CA TYR A 2 20.80 8.49 8.65
C TYR A 2 20.05 7.28 8.10
N ILE A 3 20.40 6.07 8.54
CA ILE A 3 19.73 4.83 8.12
C ILE A 3 18.25 4.82 8.51
N ILE A 4 17.92 5.33 9.70
CA ILE A 4 16.53 5.38 10.18
C ILE A 4 15.72 6.38 9.34
N PHE A 5 16.30 7.55 9.04
CA PHE A 5 15.68 8.53 8.14
C PHE A 5 15.51 7.99 6.72
N ALA A 6 16.50 7.24 6.20
CA ALA A 6 16.40 6.61 4.90
C ALA A 6 15.21 5.63 4.85
N ILE A 7 15.08 4.75 5.84
CA ILE A 7 13.96 3.79 5.92
C ILE A 7 12.61 4.53 6.01
N LEU A 8 12.54 5.61 6.81
CA LEU A 8 11.31 6.39 6.96
C LEU A 8 10.90 7.07 5.64
N ILE A 9 11.84 7.75 4.97
CA ILE A 9 11.59 8.43 3.70
C ILE A 9 11.22 7.42 2.62
N PHE A 10 11.91 6.29 2.58
CA PHE A 10 11.63 5.23 1.61
C PHE A 10 10.24 4.63 1.83
N GLY A 11 9.84 4.40 3.09
CA GLY A 11 8.49 3.96 3.44
C GLY A 11 7.41 4.95 3.02
N ILE A 12 7.63 6.26 3.22
CA ILE A 12 6.71 7.31 2.75
C ILE A 12 6.64 7.32 1.22
N LEU A 13 7.77 7.24 0.53
CA LEU A 13 7.84 7.24 -0.93
C LEU A 13 7.03 6.07 -1.52
N ILE A 14 7.21 4.87 -0.97
CA ILE A 14 6.44 3.68 -1.38
C ILE A 14 4.95 3.88 -1.11
N ALA A 15 4.58 4.36 0.07
CA ALA A 15 3.17 4.61 0.42
C ALA A 15 2.50 5.59 -0.56
N VAL A 16 3.21 6.67 -0.95
CA VAL A 16 2.69 7.63 -1.94
C VAL A 16 2.61 7.01 -3.35
N HIS A 17 3.59 6.20 -3.75
CA HIS A 17 3.58 5.50 -5.04
C HIS A 17 2.38 4.57 -5.17
N GLU A 18 2.17 3.74 -4.16
CA GLU A 18 1.04 2.80 -4.05
C GLU A 18 -0.30 3.53 -4.06
N LEU A 19 -0.38 4.63 -3.30
CA LEU A 19 -1.57 5.48 -3.25
C LEU A 19 -1.87 6.10 -4.63
N GLY A 20 -0.84 6.41 -5.42
CA GLY A 20 -1.00 6.80 -6.82
C GLY A 20 -1.69 5.73 -7.66
N HIS A 21 -1.25 4.47 -7.56
CA HIS A 21 -1.91 3.32 -8.23
C HIS A 21 -3.36 3.14 -7.77
N PHE A 22 -3.61 3.27 -6.47
CA PHE A 22 -4.95 3.15 -5.89
C PHE A 22 -5.90 4.23 -6.43
N ILE A 23 -5.45 5.49 -6.46
CA ILE A 23 -6.24 6.61 -6.99
C ILE A 23 -6.47 6.43 -8.49
N ALA A 24 -5.43 6.06 -9.25
CA ALA A 24 -5.55 5.81 -10.68
C ALA A 24 -6.58 4.71 -10.98
N ALA A 25 -6.49 3.57 -10.29
CA ALA A 25 -7.44 2.47 -10.43
C ALA A 25 -8.88 2.89 -10.11
N LYS A 26 -9.09 3.56 -8.96
CA LYS A 26 -10.43 4.05 -8.57
C LYS A 26 -10.97 5.12 -9.53
N SER A 27 -10.11 5.97 -10.09
CA SER A 27 -10.51 6.99 -11.08
C SER A 27 -10.94 6.39 -12.42
N LEU A 28 -10.38 5.23 -12.78
CA LEU A 28 -10.71 4.48 -14.00
C LEU A 28 -11.88 3.49 -13.78
N GLY A 29 -12.46 3.44 -12.58
CA GLY A 29 -13.51 2.49 -12.23
C GLY A 29 -13.03 1.06 -12.03
N VAL A 30 -11.72 0.83 -11.95
CA VAL A 30 -11.12 -0.47 -11.68
C VAL A 30 -11.27 -0.79 -10.19
N LYS A 31 -11.83 -1.97 -9.86
CA LYS A 31 -11.95 -2.37 -8.46
C LYS A 31 -10.58 -2.74 -7.93
N VAL A 32 -10.24 -2.23 -6.75
CA VAL A 32 -9.03 -2.63 -6.01
C VAL A 32 -9.47 -3.60 -4.94
N LEU A 33 -9.04 -4.86 -5.04
CA LEU A 33 -9.35 -5.94 -4.11
C LEU A 33 -8.53 -5.81 -2.82
N GLU A 34 -7.24 -5.51 -2.95
CA GLU A 34 -6.34 -5.34 -1.80
C GLU A 34 -5.36 -4.18 -2.05
N PHE A 35 -5.28 -3.28 -1.09
CA PHE A 35 -4.31 -2.18 -1.03
C PHE A 35 -3.39 -2.43 0.16
N SER A 36 -2.12 -2.76 -0.09
CA SER A 36 -1.21 -3.23 0.96
C SER A 36 0.07 -2.40 1.01
N ILE A 37 0.20 -1.54 2.02
CA ILE A 37 1.46 -0.82 2.28
C ILE A 37 2.43 -1.73 3.03
N GLY A 38 3.59 -1.99 2.42
CA GLY A 38 4.61 -2.88 2.94
C GLY A 38 4.46 -4.34 2.49
N MET A 39 5.40 -5.18 2.94
CA MET A 39 5.45 -6.62 2.67
C MET A 39 5.52 -7.43 3.97
N GLY A 40 5.29 -8.74 3.85
CA GLY A 40 5.37 -9.68 4.97
C GLY A 40 4.07 -9.80 5.79
N PRO A 41 4.13 -10.16 7.08
CA PRO A 41 2.94 -10.37 7.90
C PRO A 41 2.16 -9.07 8.06
N ALA A 42 0.85 -9.13 7.89
CA ALA A 42 -0.01 -7.99 8.07
C ALA A 42 -0.19 -7.68 9.55
N ILE A 43 0.19 -6.47 9.94
CA ILE A 43 -0.05 -5.92 11.28
C ILE A 43 -1.53 -5.57 11.40
N PHE A 44 -2.06 -4.94 10.36
CA PHE A 44 -3.42 -4.43 10.35
C PHE A 44 -4.06 -4.75 9.01
N LYS A 45 -5.31 -5.21 9.06
CA LYS A 45 -6.15 -5.37 7.88
C LYS A 45 -7.51 -4.76 8.19
N LYS A 46 -8.00 -3.91 7.30
CA LYS A 46 -9.32 -3.31 7.39
C LYS A 46 -9.98 -3.33 6.04
N GLN A 47 -11.08 -4.05 5.93
CA GLN A 47 -11.91 -4.00 4.75
C GLN A 47 -12.78 -2.74 4.78
N ARG A 48 -12.78 -1.98 3.69
CA ARG A 48 -13.66 -0.82 3.52
C ARG A 48 -14.29 -0.88 2.14
N GLY A 49 -15.57 -1.25 2.11
CA GLY A 49 -16.29 -1.56 0.87
C GLY A 49 -15.68 -2.77 0.18
N GLU A 50 -15.19 -2.55 -1.04
CA GLU A 50 -14.64 -3.56 -1.94
C GLU A 50 -13.13 -3.78 -1.74
N THR A 51 -12.47 -2.86 -1.04
CA THR A 51 -11.01 -2.82 -0.93
C THR A 51 -10.57 -3.25 0.47
N LEU A 52 -9.67 -4.23 0.53
CA LEU A 52 -8.98 -4.62 1.74
C LEU A 52 -7.73 -3.75 1.92
N TYR A 53 -7.70 -2.92 2.95
CA TYR A 53 -6.54 -2.11 3.30
C TYR A 53 -5.67 -2.89 4.27
N ALA A 54 -4.46 -3.23 3.88
CA ALA A 54 -3.48 -3.93 4.70
C ALA A 54 -2.27 -3.04 4.99
N LEU A 55 -1.79 -3.09 6.24
CA LEU A 55 -0.51 -2.52 6.65
C LEU A 55 0.36 -3.66 7.17
N ARG A 56 1.58 -3.76 6.65
CA ARG A 56 2.47 -4.92 6.90
C ARG A 56 3.75 -4.51 7.61
N TRP A 57 4.40 -5.51 8.22
CA TRP A 57 5.53 -5.29 9.10
C TRP A 57 6.75 -4.69 8.41
N LEU A 58 7.02 -5.10 7.18
CA LEU A 58 8.19 -4.61 6.46
C LEU A 58 7.77 -3.39 5.63
N PRO A 59 8.34 -2.19 5.86
CA PRO A 59 8.08 -1.00 5.06
C PRO A 59 8.77 -1.05 3.68
N ILE A 60 9.09 -2.25 3.21
CA ILE A 60 9.68 -2.50 1.90
C ILE A 60 8.55 -2.89 0.95
N GLY A 61 8.46 -2.18 -0.16
CA GLY A 61 7.45 -2.42 -1.19
C GLY A 61 6.00 -2.25 -0.69
N GLY A 62 5.10 -2.75 -1.51
CA GLY A 62 3.67 -2.71 -1.33
C GLY A 62 3.01 -3.25 -2.59
N TYR A 63 1.70 -3.46 -2.56
CA TYR A 63 0.96 -3.72 -3.79
C TYR A 63 -0.49 -3.24 -3.75
N CYS A 64 -0.99 -2.96 -4.94
CA CYS A 64 -2.41 -2.80 -5.26
C CYS A 64 -2.88 -3.98 -6.09
N ALA A 65 -3.63 -4.92 -5.50
CA ALA A 65 -4.31 -5.97 -6.24
C ALA A 65 -5.56 -5.39 -6.89
N MET A 66 -5.53 -5.24 -8.20
CA MET A 66 -6.62 -4.70 -9.02
C MET A 66 -7.42 -5.84 -9.66
N GLU A 67 -8.71 -5.64 -9.87
CA GLU A 67 -9.60 -6.54 -10.61
C GLU A 67 -9.27 -6.40 -12.10
N GLY A 68 -8.65 -7.45 -12.65
CA GLY A 68 -8.17 -7.51 -14.04
C GLY A 68 -7.38 -8.79 -14.30
#